data_AF-A0A8G1H891-F1
#
_entry.id   AF-A0A8G1H891-F1
#
_cell.length_a   1.000
_cell.length_b   1.000
_cell.length_c   1.000
_cell.angle_alpha   90.00
_cell.angle_beta   90.00
_cell.angle_gamma   90.00
#
_symmetry.space_group_name_H-M   'P 1'
#
loop_
_entity.id
_entity.type
_entity.pdbx_description
1 polymer ?
#
loop_
_entity_poly.entity_id
_entity_poly.type
_entity_poly.pdbx_seq_one_letter_code
_entity_poly.pdbx_strand_id
1 'polypeptide(L)'
;MRFDVKTLETFNQLAREGTESAANSLADLLGTQTTIDITAVEIVPLPDLALEFAGTEVHGVEIGFDGGMRGSVILVFDEESAQTLVQEMIPTSMATDEAMYESGVTEAANIMIGGVLGAWGEHFEEKLQPEPPEYIHGDWEIVVPQTMPAWTGHQAILSFASRLRCEEQELDFDIYILPEERSFESMVGAVDGDEASELSVEKLSVFNEMTKIGAKTASRKITEMTDIRTTVDISRITVAQTRDIDAILGSSERLGAVATLEESPNGIVAVLFDTDSAKTVGDAMLPMAIESDSLTDQHHAAIKEIGNMMISGFIDGWANVLGRTIQHSPPEVIKGGAKEKMIESQLVNAHDEEHVFIINSAIKQPGGEVDCHLVALPTKDGFLQIIEDVSVETATEAVHQPEMLQAADYEIIQNEIED
;
A
#
# COMPACT_ATOMS: atom_id res chain seq x y z
N MET A 1 -20.65 1.81 -3.69
CA MET A 1 -20.39 2.65 -4.90
C MET A 1 -19.73 1.85 -6.02
N ARG A 2 -20.01 2.20 -7.30
CA ARG A 2 -19.28 1.73 -8.49
C ARG A 2 -18.54 2.91 -9.15
N PHE A 3 -17.28 2.72 -9.56
CA PHE A 3 -16.46 3.72 -10.22
C PHE A 3 -15.59 3.08 -11.30
N ASP A 4 -15.15 3.84 -12.30
CA ASP A 4 -14.28 3.34 -13.37
C ASP A 4 -12.79 3.56 -13.02
N VAL A 5 -11.88 3.05 -13.85
CA VAL A 5 -10.44 3.29 -13.65
C VAL A 5 -10.08 4.77 -13.74
N LYS A 6 -10.79 5.55 -14.56
CA LYS A 6 -10.54 7.00 -14.65
C LYS A 6 -10.81 7.70 -13.33
N THR A 7 -11.78 7.21 -12.56
CA THR A 7 -12.03 7.69 -11.21
C THR A 7 -10.84 7.43 -10.28
N LEU A 8 -10.21 6.24 -10.37
CA LEU A 8 -8.96 5.95 -9.64
C LEU A 8 -7.77 6.80 -10.11
N GLU A 9 -7.67 7.07 -11.41
CA GLU A 9 -6.66 7.97 -11.97
C GLU A 9 -6.88 9.41 -11.45
N THR A 10 -8.14 9.87 -11.41
CA THR A 10 -8.53 11.16 -10.85
C THR A 10 -8.20 11.23 -9.36
N PHE A 11 -8.46 10.17 -8.61
CA PHE A 11 -8.04 10.05 -7.21
C PHE A 11 -6.53 10.19 -7.06
N ASN A 12 -5.72 9.56 -7.91
CA ASN A 12 -4.27 9.68 -7.86
C ASN A 12 -3.79 11.09 -8.15
N GLN A 13 -4.38 11.72 -9.16
CA GLN A 13 -4.09 13.11 -9.48
C GLN A 13 -4.41 14.04 -8.29
N LEU A 14 -5.57 13.90 -7.66
CA LEU A 14 -5.98 14.70 -6.51
C LEU A 14 -5.11 14.48 -5.28
N ALA A 15 -4.74 13.23 -5.01
CA ALA A 15 -3.81 12.89 -3.94
C ALA A 15 -2.50 13.67 -4.08
N ARG A 16 -1.99 13.69 -5.31
CA ARG A 16 -0.74 14.31 -5.66
C ARG A 16 -0.81 15.82 -5.63
N GLU A 17 -1.84 16.42 -6.25
CA GLU A 17 -2.07 17.86 -6.19
C GLU A 17 -2.24 18.34 -4.73
N GLY A 18 -2.98 17.57 -3.92
CA GLY A 18 -3.17 17.82 -2.50
C GLY A 18 -1.87 17.76 -1.72
N THR A 19 -1.08 16.70 -1.91
CA THR A 19 0.23 16.55 -1.27
C THR A 19 1.20 17.64 -1.70
N GLU A 20 1.27 17.96 -3.00
CA GLU A 20 2.09 19.05 -3.52
C GLU A 20 1.72 20.38 -2.87
N SER A 21 0.44 20.64 -2.68
CA SER A 21 -0.04 21.82 -1.97
C SER A 21 0.29 21.81 -0.47
N ALA A 22 0.14 20.67 0.20
CA ALA A 22 0.52 20.51 1.62
C ALA A 22 2.02 20.73 1.84
N ALA A 23 2.86 20.14 0.98
CA ALA A 23 4.31 20.27 1.00
C ALA A 23 4.76 21.72 0.84
N ASN A 24 4.16 22.44 -0.12
CA ASN A 24 4.43 23.86 -0.34
C ASN A 24 3.97 24.71 0.86
N SER A 25 2.81 24.40 1.43
CA SER A 25 2.29 25.11 2.60
C SER A 25 3.19 24.90 3.83
N LEU A 26 3.74 23.70 4.01
CA LEU A 26 4.72 23.40 5.04
C LEU A 26 6.08 24.08 4.78
N ALA A 27 6.55 24.06 3.53
CA ALA A 27 7.78 24.73 3.11
C ALA A 27 7.71 26.24 3.38
N ASP A 28 6.57 26.88 3.05
CA ASP A 28 6.32 28.29 3.33
C ASP A 28 6.27 28.58 4.84
N LEU A 29 5.71 27.66 5.62
CA LEU A 29 5.62 27.77 7.09
C LEU A 29 7.00 27.67 7.77
N LEU A 30 7.82 26.71 7.34
CA LEU A 30 9.15 26.45 7.90
C LEU A 30 10.25 27.33 7.25
N GLY A 31 9.97 27.95 6.11
CA GLY A 31 10.95 28.69 5.34
C GLY A 31 12.02 27.82 4.69
N THR A 32 11.73 26.52 4.49
CA THR A 32 12.65 25.51 3.94
C THR A 32 12.18 25.04 2.56
N GLN A 33 13.00 24.23 1.87
CA GLN A 33 12.56 23.53 0.66
C GLN A 33 12.09 22.12 1.05
N THR A 34 10.89 21.76 0.63
CA THR A 34 10.34 20.41 0.83
C THR A 34 10.32 19.67 -0.49
N THR A 35 10.79 18.43 -0.48
CA THR A 35 10.69 17.51 -1.61
C THR A 35 9.65 16.45 -1.32
N ILE A 36 8.91 16.06 -2.35
CA ILE A 36 7.88 15.03 -2.26
C ILE A 36 8.50 13.73 -2.71
N ASP A 37 8.60 12.80 -1.77
CA ASP A 37 9.20 11.49 -2.06
C ASP A 37 8.16 10.59 -2.73
N ILE A 38 6.96 10.48 -2.15
CA ILE A 38 5.94 9.54 -2.62
C ILE A 38 4.55 10.16 -2.47
N THR A 39 3.74 10.10 -3.53
CA THR A 39 2.27 10.20 -3.42
C THR A 39 1.63 8.96 -4.03
N ALA A 40 0.95 8.19 -3.18
CA ALA A 40 0.27 6.96 -3.56
C ALA A 40 -1.21 7.04 -3.18
N VAL A 41 -2.10 6.56 -4.06
CA VAL A 41 -3.47 6.25 -3.66
C VAL A 41 -3.46 4.85 -3.11
N GLU A 42 -3.91 4.70 -1.89
CA GLU A 42 -3.96 3.41 -1.21
C GLU A 42 -5.39 3.09 -0.80
N ILE A 43 -5.83 1.91 -1.20
CA ILE A 43 -7.11 1.36 -0.74
C ILE A 43 -6.79 0.35 0.34
N VAL A 44 -7.13 0.69 1.58
CA VAL A 44 -6.73 -0.09 2.75
C VAL A 44 -7.97 -0.38 3.62
N PRO A 45 -8.23 -1.65 3.97
CA PRO A 45 -9.22 -1.97 5.00
C PRO A 45 -8.84 -1.31 6.33
N LEU A 46 -9.81 -0.72 7.04
CA LEU A 46 -9.55 -0.08 8.33
C LEU A 46 -8.80 -0.98 9.34
N PRO A 47 -9.10 -2.29 9.46
CA PRO A 47 -8.33 -3.17 10.35
C PRO A 47 -6.86 -3.31 9.95
N ASP A 48 -6.53 -3.21 8.66
CA ASP A 48 -5.15 -3.32 8.17
C ASP A 48 -4.38 -2.03 8.43
N LEU A 49 -5.05 -0.89 8.25
CA LEU A 49 -4.51 0.39 8.62
C LEU A 49 -4.25 0.47 10.13
N ALA A 50 -5.09 -0.15 10.96
CA ALA A 50 -4.87 -0.23 12.40
C ALA A 50 -3.62 -1.04 12.80
N LEU A 51 -3.28 -2.07 12.03
CA LEU A 51 -2.08 -2.87 12.27
C LEU A 51 -0.79 -2.10 11.95
N GLU A 52 -0.80 -1.21 10.96
CA GLU A 52 0.37 -0.40 10.58
C GLU A 52 0.93 0.42 11.75
N PHE A 53 0.03 0.92 12.59
CA PHE A 53 0.37 1.77 13.73
C PHE A 53 0.18 1.06 15.07
N ALA A 54 0.12 -0.28 15.06
CA ALA A 54 -0.06 -1.04 16.28
C ALA A 54 1.14 -0.86 17.22
N GLY A 55 0.89 -0.29 18.40
CA GLY A 55 1.92 -0.03 19.40
C GLY A 55 2.79 1.20 19.12
N THR A 56 2.37 2.06 18.18
CA THR A 56 2.97 3.39 17.98
C THR A 56 2.03 4.46 18.52
N GLU A 57 2.58 5.38 19.32
CA GLU A 57 1.90 6.63 19.65
C GLU A 57 2.08 7.59 18.47
N VAL A 58 0.97 8.22 18.06
CA VAL A 58 0.96 9.15 16.93
C VAL A 58 0.28 10.45 17.32
N HIS A 59 0.67 11.52 16.63
CA HIS A 59 0.03 12.83 16.71
C HIS A 59 -0.77 13.07 15.43
N GLY A 60 -2.07 13.24 15.57
CA GLY A 60 -3.01 13.43 14.47
C GLY A 60 -3.75 14.75 14.58
N VAL A 61 -4.20 15.27 13.44
CA VAL A 61 -5.18 16.35 13.39
C VAL A 61 -6.23 15.99 12.35
N GLU A 62 -7.49 15.89 12.77
CA GLU A 62 -8.63 15.72 11.88
C GLU A 62 -9.26 17.07 11.56
N ILE A 63 -9.57 17.28 10.28
CA ILE A 63 -10.32 18.42 9.79
C ILE A 63 -11.43 17.91 8.88
N GLY A 64 -12.67 18.02 9.34
CA GLY A 64 -13.85 17.84 8.50
C GLY A 64 -13.90 18.89 7.39
N PHE A 65 -14.57 18.61 6.28
CA PHE A 65 -14.84 19.61 5.25
C PHE A 65 -16.23 19.42 4.63
N ASP A 66 -16.82 20.53 4.19
CA ASP A 66 -18.10 20.59 3.48
C ASP A 66 -17.98 21.50 2.23
N GLY A 67 -19.04 21.59 1.43
CA GLY A 67 -19.11 22.42 0.23
C GLY A 67 -19.47 21.59 -1.00
N GLY A 68 -18.64 21.64 -2.05
CA GLY A 68 -18.80 20.80 -3.23
C GLY A 68 -18.61 19.30 -2.96
N MET A 69 -17.84 18.98 -1.92
CA MET A 69 -17.66 17.63 -1.38
C MET A 69 -17.67 17.68 0.14
N ARG A 70 -18.13 16.59 0.76
CA ARG A 70 -18.04 16.33 2.20
C ARG A 70 -17.02 15.25 2.51
N GLY A 71 -16.39 15.33 3.68
CA GLY A 71 -15.49 14.31 4.18
C GLY A 71 -14.65 14.80 5.35
N SER A 72 -13.59 14.05 5.67
CA SER A 72 -12.56 14.45 6.63
C SER A 72 -11.17 14.28 6.03
N VAL A 73 -10.21 15.11 6.44
CA VAL A 73 -8.78 14.90 6.23
C VAL A 73 -8.14 14.67 7.59
N ILE A 74 -7.33 13.63 7.74
CA ILE A 74 -6.54 13.36 8.93
C ILE A 74 -5.08 13.42 8.54
N LEU A 75 -4.30 14.21 9.25
CA LEU A 75 -2.85 14.29 9.03
C LEU A 75 -2.14 13.76 10.27
N VAL A 76 -1.26 12.79 10.08
CA VAL A 76 -0.66 12.00 11.16
C VAL A 76 0.86 12.07 11.10
N PHE A 77 1.47 12.24 12.26
CA PHE A 77 2.91 12.28 12.48
C PHE A 77 3.29 11.23 13.54
N ASP A 78 4.49 10.66 13.41
CA ASP A 78 5.12 10.01 14.55
C ASP A 78 5.62 11.05 15.57
N GLU A 79 5.97 10.59 16.78
CA GLU A 79 6.47 11.44 17.87
C GLU A 79 7.69 12.28 17.45
N GLU A 80 8.63 11.69 16.71
CA GLU A 80 9.88 12.35 16.31
C GLU A 80 9.62 13.48 15.31
N SER A 81 8.76 13.25 14.33
CA SER A 81 8.37 14.22 13.31
C SER A 81 7.51 15.32 13.90
N ALA A 82 6.52 14.99 14.74
CA ALA A 82 5.70 15.98 15.42
C ALA A 82 6.54 16.88 16.34
N GLN A 83 7.51 16.30 17.06
CA GLN A 83 8.43 17.07 17.88
C GLN A 83 9.33 17.99 17.06
N THR A 84 9.89 17.48 15.96
CA THR A 84 10.74 18.27 15.05
C THR A 84 9.94 19.44 14.46
N LEU A 85 8.71 19.20 14.01
CA LEU A 85 7.81 20.21 13.47
C LEU A 85 7.55 21.35 14.46
N VAL A 86 7.19 21.00 15.71
CA VAL A 86 6.92 21.99 16.75
C VAL A 86 8.18 22.79 17.12
N GLN A 87 9.35 22.15 17.17
CA GLN A 87 10.61 22.82 17.50
C GLN A 87 11.04 23.85 16.45
N GLU A 88 10.71 23.63 15.19
CA GLU A 88 10.98 24.59 14.11
C GLU A 88 10.00 25.76 14.13
N MET A 89 8.74 25.52 14.49
CA MET A 89 7.70 26.56 14.54
C MET A 89 7.75 27.43 15.80
N ILE A 90 8.11 26.84 16.94
CA ILE A 90 8.00 27.47 18.26
C ILE A 90 9.38 27.46 18.94
N PRO A 91 9.83 28.57 19.57
CA PRO A 91 11.07 28.58 20.32
C PRO A 91 11.15 27.44 21.35
N THR A 92 12.29 26.74 21.39
CA THR A 92 12.49 25.51 22.19
C THR A 92 12.13 25.66 23.68
N SER A 93 12.19 26.87 24.24
CA SER A 93 11.78 27.13 25.62
C SER A 93 10.28 27.06 25.88
N MET A 94 9.45 27.08 24.83
CA MET A 94 7.99 26.99 24.88
C MET A 94 7.46 25.66 24.32
N ALA A 95 8.27 24.92 23.55
CA ALA A 95 7.91 23.64 22.92
C ALA A 95 7.77 22.46 23.92
N THR A 96 8.08 22.66 25.21
CA THR A 96 7.93 21.64 26.26
C THR A 96 6.60 21.74 27.02
N ASP A 97 5.80 22.78 26.72
CA ASP A 97 4.44 22.92 27.24
C ASP A 97 3.49 22.13 26.34
N GLU A 98 2.77 21.16 26.91
CA GLU A 98 1.87 20.25 26.21
C GLU A 98 0.81 20.99 25.38
N ALA A 99 0.27 22.11 25.90
CA ALA A 99 -0.73 22.90 25.17
C ALA A 99 -0.12 23.68 24.00
N MET A 100 1.14 24.12 24.13
CA MET A 100 1.86 24.76 23.02
C MET A 100 2.27 23.74 21.96
N TYR A 101 2.61 22.52 22.38
CA TYR A 101 2.89 21.41 21.48
C TYR A 101 1.65 21.05 20.64
N GLU A 102 0.52 20.76 21.30
CA GLU A 102 -0.76 20.46 20.64
C GLU A 102 -1.18 21.58 19.68
N SER A 103 -1.07 22.84 20.12
CA SER A 103 -1.39 23.99 19.28
C SER A 103 -0.44 24.13 18.07
N GLY A 104 0.84 23.78 18.24
CA GLY A 104 1.83 23.81 17.16
C GLY A 104 1.52 22.78 16.08
N VAL A 105 1.27 21.53 16.48
CA VAL A 105 0.87 20.45 15.56
C VAL A 105 -0.44 20.80 14.86
N THR A 106 -1.43 21.31 15.60
CA THR A 106 -2.75 21.69 15.08
C THR A 106 -2.65 22.81 14.04
N GLU A 107 -1.84 23.84 14.28
CA GLU A 107 -1.66 24.94 13.33
C GLU A 107 -0.96 24.47 12.06
N ALA A 108 0.10 23.65 12.19
CA ALA A 108 0.80 23.09 11.04
C ALA A 108 -0.13 22.25 10.17
N ALA A 109 -0.90 21.34 10.78
CA ALA A 109 -1.85 20.50 10.06
C ALA A 109 -2.96 21.32 9.41
N ASN A 110 -3.50 22.35 10.10
CA ASN A 110 -4.51 23.24 9.54
C ASN A 110 -4.02 23.98 8.29
N ILE A 111 -2.76 24.42 8.29
CA ILE A 111 -2.12 25.04 7.12
C ILE A 111 -1.99 24.03 5.97
N MET A 112 -1.45 22.85 6.25
CA MET A 112 -1.22 21.81 5.23
C MET A 112 -2.53 21.29 4.63
N ILE A 113 -3.51 20.96 5.46
CA ILE A 113 -4.83 20.49 5.03
C ILE A 113 -5.57 21.60 4.27
N GLY A 114 -5.43 22.86 4.68
CA GLY A 114 -5.92 24.00 3.91
C GLY A 114 -5.37 24.03 2.48
N GLY A 115 -4.08 23.71 2.31
CA GLY A 115 -3.46 23.50 1.02
C GLY A 115 -4.10 22.36 0.21
N VAL A 116 -4.30 21.19 0.83
CA VAL A 116 -4.95 20.03 0.20
C VAL A 116 -6.35 20.39 -0.32
N LEU A 117 -7.20 20.93 0.56
CA LEU A 117 -8.58 21.30 0.22
C LEU A 117 -8.63 22.42 -0.83
N GLY A 118 -7.66 23.33 -0.82
CA GLY A 118 -7.49 24.35 -1.85
C GLY A 118 -7.23 23.75 -3.23
N ALA A 119 -6.27 22.83 -3.33
CA ALA A 119 -5.94 22.15 -4.58
C ALA A 119 -7.14 21.38 -5.14
N TRP A 120 -7.87 20.68 -4.27
CA TRP A 120 -9.08 19.94 -4.66
C TRP A 120 -10.20 20.86 -5.11
N GLY A 121 -10.42 21.97 -4.39
CA GLY A 121 -11.40 22.96 -4.80
C GLY A 121 -11.09 23.56 -6.16
N GLU A 122 -9.82 23.82 -6.46
CA GLU A 122 -9.39 24.27 -7.79
C GLU A 122 -9.63 23.21 -8.87
N HIS A 123 -9.30 21.95 -8.59
CA HIS A 123 -9.49 20.83 -9.52
C HIS A 123 -10.96 20.65 -9.92
N PHE A 124 -11.85 20.69 -8.94
CA PHE A 124 -13.29 20.48 -9.15
C PHE A 124 -14.05 21.76 -9.50
N GLU A 125 -13.37 22.91 -9.56
CA GLU A 125 -13.99 24.24 -9.65
C GLU A 125 -15.05 24.50 -8.56
N GLU A 126 -14.88 23.86 -7.40
CA GLU A 126 -15.80 23.88 -6.26
C GLU A 126 -15.12 24.49 -5.03
N LYS A 127 -15.94 24.96 -4.08
CA LYS A 127 -15.38 25.45 -2.79
C LYS A 127 -15.50 24.38 -1.74
N LEU A 128 -14.36 23.90 -1.25
CA LEU A 128 -14.27 23.08 -0.05
C LEU A 128 -13.99 23.98 1.15
N GLN A 129 -14.76 23.81 2.22
CA GLN A 129 -14.71 24.62 3.43
C GLN A 129 -14.28 23.72 4.59
N PRO A 130 -13.09 23.94 5.18
CA PRO A 130 -12.67 23.19 6.36
C PRO A 130 -13.53 23.56 7.57
N GLU A 131 -13.84 22.54 8.37
CA GLU A 131 -14.37 22.65 9.73
C GLU A 131 -13.22 22.93 10.72
N PRO A 132 -13.50 23.28 11.98
CA PRO A 132 -12.45 23.47 12.97
C PRO A 132 -11.61 22.19 13.18
N PRO A 133 -10.28 22.30 13.33
CA PRO A 133 -9.42 21.14 13.55
C PRO A 133 -9.63 20.51 14.93
N GLU A 134 -9.54 19.18 14.98
CA GLU A 134 -9.52 18.38 16.20
C GLU A 134 -8.16 17.70 16.32
N TYR A 135 -7.42 18.01 17.39
CA TYR A 135 -6.17 17.34 17.71
C TYR A 135 -6.45 15.97 18.32
N ILE A 136 -5.67 14.99 17.89
CA ILE A 136 -5.81 13.61 18.30
C ILE A 136 -4.44 13.05 18.67
N HIS A 137 -4.34 12.35 19.78
CA HIS A 137 -3.08 11.79 20.27
C HIS A 137 -3.32 10.47 20.99
N GLY A 138 -2.41 9.51 20.77
CA GLY A 138 -2.37 8.22 21.45
C GLY A 138 -2.17 7.07 20.47
N ASP A 139 -2.56 5.87 20.88
CA ASP A 139 -2.56 4.70 20.01
C ASP A 139 -3.43 4.99 18.77
N TRP A 140 -3.01 4.51 17.61
CA TRP A 140 -3.76 4.70 16.37
C TRP A 140 -5.20 4.16 16.41
N GLU A 141 -5.44 3.07 17.14
CA GLU A 141 -6.79 2.56 17.44
C GLU A 141 -7.68 3.57 18.21
N ILE A 142 -7.14 4.71 18.63
CA ILE A 142 -7.85 5.84 19.23
C ILE A 142 -7.93 6.98 18.20
N VAL A 143 -6.91 7.15 17.36
CA VAL A 143 -6.83 8.25 16.38
C VAL A 143 -7.81 8.09 15.22
N VAL A 144 -8.12 6.86 14.83
CA VAL A 144 -8.82 6.55 13.56
C VAL A 144 -10.24 5.95 13.67
N PRO A 145 -10.80 5.45 14.81
CA PRO A 145 -12.08 4.73 14.74
C PRO A 145 -13.38 5.43 15.22
N GLN A 146 -13.46 6.74 15.51
CA GLN A 146 -14.74 7.34 15.97
C GLN A 146 -15.44 8.31 15.01
N THR A 147 -14.72 8.90 14.06
CA THR A 147 -15.24 9.96 13.17
C THR A 147 -15.36 9.52 11.71
N MET A 148 -14.81 8.36 11.35
CA MET A 148 -14.75 7.95 9.95
C MET A 148 -16.11 7.58 9.36
N PRO A 149 -16.49 8.13 8.20
CA PRO A 149 -17.56 7.58 7.41
C PRO A 149 -17.09 6.22 6.87
N ALA A 150 -17.55 5.13 7.49
CA ALA A 150 -17.33 3.80 6.92
C ALA A 150 -17.97 3.75 5.53
N TRP A 151 -17.17 3.59 4.49
CA TRP A 151 -17.69 3.31 3.15
C TRP A 151 -18.26 1.91 3.16
N THR A 152 -19.59 1.85 3.23
CA THR A 152 -20.41 0.63 3.33
C THR A 152 -20.11 -0.20 4.58
N GLY A 153 -20.96 -1.19 4.88
CA GLY A 153 -20.87 -2.03 6.09
C GLY A 153 -19.59 -2.88 6.23
N HIS A 154 -18.57 -2.67 5.40
CA HIS A 154 -17.33 -3.45 5.31
C HIS A 154 -16.05 -2.66 5.69
N GLN A 155 -16.16 -1.46 6.28
CA GLN A 155 -15.03 -0.71 6.87
C GLN A 155 -13.79 -0.57 5.96
N ALA A 156 -13.97 -0.39 4.65
CA ALA A 156 -12.87 -0.08 3.75
C ALA A 156 -12.67 1.44 3.69
N ILE A 157 -11.40 1.88 3.69
CA ILE A 157 -11.02 3.28 3.60
C ILE A 157 -10.31 3.49 2.27
N LEU A 158 -10.78 4.49 1.53
CA LEU A 158 -9.95 5.10 0.50
C LEU A 158 -9.03 6.10 1.20
N SER A 159 -7.73 5.91 1.11
CA SER A 159 -6.72 6.77 1.74
C SER A 159 -5.67 7.23 0.72
N PHE A 160 -4.99 8.32 1.06
CA PHE A 160 -3.97 8.92 0.21
C PHE A 160 -2.68 9.06 0.98
N ALA A 161 -2.07 7.92 1.32
CA ALA A 161 -0.80 7.94 2.02
C ALA A 161 0.25 8.63 1.15
N SER A 162 0.81 9.71 1.67
CA SER A 162 1.85 10.44 0.99
C SER A 162 2.94 10.75 1.98
N ARG A 163 4.16 10.28 1.68
CA ARG A 163 5.34 10.57 2.49
C ARG A 163 6.09 11.73 1.88
N LEU A 164 6.27 12.75 2.69
CA LEU A 164 7.01 13.96 2.36
C LEU A 164 8.32 13.94 3.13
N ARG A 165 9.42 14.38 2.50
CA ARG A 165 10.71 14.50 3.16
C ARG A 165 11.26 15.90 2.92
N CYS A 166 11.51 16.63 3.99
CA CYS A 166 12.22 17.90 3.89
C CYS A 166 13.74 17.62 3.81
N GLU A 167 14.47 18.25 2.88
CA GLU A 167 15.91 17.98 2.70
C GLU A 167 16.74 18.45 3.91
N GLU A 168 16.23 19.42 4.68
CA GLU A 168 16.89 19.99 5.86
C GLU A 168 16.43 19.35 7.18
N GLN A 169 15.26 18.70 7.20
CA GLN A 169 14.67 18.04 8.37
C GLN A 169 14.03 16.70 7.97
N GLU A 170 14.38 15.61 8.66
CA GLU A 170 13.65 14.34 8.52
C GLU A 170 12.28 14.47 9.20
N LEU A 171 11.31 14.98 8.45
CA LEU A 171 9.90 15.11 8.84
C LEU A 171 9.08 14.16 7.99
N ASP A 172 8.53 13.12 8.59
CA ASP A 172 7.61 12.20 7.95
C ASP A 172 6.18 12.44 8.44
N PHE A 173 5.21 12.38 7.54
CA PHE A 173 3.79 12.42 7.89
C PHE A 173 2.96 11.70 6.85
N ASP A 174 1.77 11.26 7.28
CA ASP A 174 0.79 10.59 6.43
C ASP A 174 -0.48 11.44 6.35
N ILE A 175 -1.07 11.52 5.16
CA ILE A 175 -2.36 12.18 4.92
C ILE A 175 -3.40 11.11 4.63
N TYR A 176 -4.53 11.15 5.33
CA TYR A 176 -5.69 10.30 5.06
C TYR A 176 -6.85 11.19 4.67
N ILE A 177 -7.48 10.94 3.53
CA ILE A 177 -8.64 11.72 3.09
C ILE A 177 -9.82 10.80 2.92
N LEU A 178 -10.89 11.14 3.60
CA LEU A 178 -12.05 10.30 3.85
C LEU A 178 -13.30 11.00 3.29
N PRO A 179 -13.49 10.98 1.97
CA PRO A 179 -14.68 11.59 1.38
C PRO A 179 -15.96 10.91 1.87
N GLU A 180 -17.10 11.60 1.87
CA GLU A 180 -18.42 10.98 2.06
C GLU A 180 -18.87 10.35 0.73
N GLU A 181 -19.19 9.05 0.73
CA GLU A 181 -19.51 8.24 -0.47
C GLU A 181 -20.45 8.98 -1.46
N ARG A 182 -21.61 9.45 -1.00
CA ARG A 182 -22.60 10.11 -1.88
C ARG A 182 -22.14 11.45 -2.41
N SER A 183 -21.43 12.21 -1.59
CA SER A 183 -20.94 13.53 -1.97
C SER A 183 -19.85 13.38 -3.03
N PHE A 184 -19.01 12.37 -2.88
CA PHE A 184 -17.96 12.05 -3.83
C PHE A 184 -18.51 11.52 -5.17
N GLU A 185 -19.45 10.57 -5.13
CA GLU A 185 -20.19 10.08 -6.31
C GLU A 185 -20.76 11.22 -7.14
N SER A 186 -21.35 12.21 -6.47
CA SER A 186 -21.97 13.35 -7.13
C SER A 186 -20.95 14.25 -7.85
N MET A 187 -19.72 14.30 -7.36
CA MET A 187 -18.67 15.22 -7.81
C MET A 187 -17.82 14.64 -8.94
N VAL A 188 -17.49 13.34 -8.90
CA VAL A 188 -16.83 12.67 -10.04
C VAL A 188 -17.81 12.42 -11.19
N GLY A 189 -19.11 12.51 -10.89
CA GLY A 189 -20.20 12.30 -11.84
C GLY A 189 -20.56 10.82 -11.95
N ALA A 190 -21.84 10.54 -12.16
CA ALA A 190 -22.27 9.21 -12.59
C ALA A 190 -21.61 8.94 -13.94
N VAL A 191 -20.65 8.03 -13.97
CA VAL A 191 -20.00 7.63 -15.22
C VAL A 191 -21.05 6.94 -16.07
N ASP A 192 -21.41 7.53 -17.22
CA ASP A 192 -22.08 6.84 -18.35
C ASP A 192 -21.06 5.86 -18.99
N GLY A 193 -20.52 4.94 -18.20
CA GLY A 193 -19.54 3.95 -18.60
C GLY A 193 -20.21 2.63 -18.95
N ASP A 194 -19.63 1.88 -19.88
CA ASP A 194 -20.03 0.49 -20.17
C ASP A 194 -20.09 -0.29 -18.84
N GLU A 195 -21.16 -1.06 -18.60
CA GLU A 195 -21.38 -1.84 -17.35
C GLU A 195 -20.21 -2.82 -17.02
N ALA A 196 -19.26 -3.00 -17.94
CA ALA A 196 -18.12 -3.91 -17.88
C ALA A 196 -16.78 -3.25 -17.43
N SER A 197 -16.81 -2.15 -16.68
CA SER A 197 -15.59 -1.57 -16.07
C SER A 197 -15.84 -0.94 -14.70
N GLU A 198 -16.92 -1.36 -14.04
CA GLU A 198 -17.34 -0.83 -12.76
C GLU A 198 -16.59 -1.51 -11.60
N LEU A 199 -15.57 -0.83 -11.06
CA LEU A 199 -14.91 -1.17 -9.80
C LEU A 199 -15.81 -0.77 -8.63
N SER A 200 -15.96 -1.64 -7.64
CA SER A 200 -16.66 -1.29 -6.39
C SER A 200 -15.68 -1.36 -5.22
N VAL A 201 -15.84 -0.49 -4.21
CA VAL A 201 -15.01 -0.53 -3.00
C VAL A 201 -15.11 -1.89 -2.31
N GLU A 202 -16.29 -2.52 -2.33
CA GLU A 202 -16.47 -3.87 -1.76
C GLU A 202 -15.58 -4.89 -2.48
N LYS A 203 -15.57 -4.89 -3.82
CA LYS A 203 -14.75 -5.81 -4.60
C LYS A 203 -13.25 -5.55 -4.42
N LEU A 204 -12.84 -4.29 -4.26
CA LEU A 204 -11.44 -3.94 -3.99
C LEU A 204 -11.00 -4.35 -2.58
N SER A 205 -11.86 -4.17 -1.57
CA SER A 205 -11.61 -4.67 -0.22
C SER A 205 -11.40 -6.19 -0.22
N VAL A 206 -12.17 -6.90 -1.03
CA VAL A 206 -12.06 -8.35 -1.15
C VAL A 206 -10.80 -8.76 -1.88
N PHE A 207 -10.47 -8.06 -2.96
CA PHE A 207 -9.20 -8.26 -3.64
C PHE A 207 -8.02 -8.06 -2.67
N ASN A 208 -8.11 -7.08 -1.76
CA ASN A 208 -7.08 -6.89 -0.74
C ASN A 208 -7.00 -8.09 0.21
N GLU A 209 -8.12 -8.62 0.69
CA GLU A 209 -8.14 -9.83 1.51
C GLU A 209 -7.62 -11.07 0.76
N MET A 210 -8.00 -11.25 -0.50
CA MET A 210 -7.44 -12.28 -1.38
C MET A 210 -5.93 -12.17 -1.48
N THR A 211 -5.42 -10.95 -1.69
CA THR A 211 -3.98 -10.67 -1.72
C THR A 211 -3.32 -11.03 -0.41
N LYS A 212 -3.93 -10.64 0.72
CA LYS A 212 -3.45 -10.95 2.06
C LYS A 212 -3.40 -12.46 2.32
N ILE A 213 -4.36 -13.24 1.81
CA ILE A 213 -4.35 -14.71 1.88
C ILE A 213 -3.19 -15.29 1.06
N GLY A 214 -2.95 -14.77 -0.15
CA GLY A 214 -1.78 -15.11 -0.95
C GLY A 214 -0.49 -14.82 -0.20
N ALA A 215 -0.36 -13.63 0.37
CA ALA A 215 0.83 -13.22 1.11
C ALA A 215 1.07 -14.09 2.35
N LYS A 216 0.00 -14.47 3.07
CA LYS A 216 0.07 -15.41 4.22
C LYS A 216 0.55 -16.79 3.78
N THR A 217 0.13 -17.24 2.60
CA THR A 217 0.58 -18.50 2.03
C THR A 217 2.06 -18.43 1.66
N ALA A 218 2.51 -17.34 1.05
CA ALA A 218 3.93 -17.10 0.77
C ALA A 218 4.79 -17.02 2.06
N SER A 219 4.33 -16.29 3.07
CA SER A 219 4.99 -16.18 4.39
C SER A 219 5.16 -17.56 5.04
N ARG A 220 4.14 -18.41 4.99
CA ARG A 220 4.23 -19.79 5.47
C ARG A 220 5.28 -20.62 4.73
N LYS A 221 5.53 -20.38 3.43
CA LYS A 221 6.61 -21.05 2.68
C LYS A 221 8.00 -20.69 3.22
N ILE A 222 8.23 -19.44 3.61
CA ILE A 222 9.45 -19.06 4.34
C ILE A 222 9.59 -19.91 5.59
N THR A 223 8.56 -19.94 6.43
CA THR A 223 8.62 -20.68 7.70
C THR A 223 8.80 -22.18 7.51
N GLU A 224 8.11 -22.80 6.55
CA GLU A 224 8.23 -24.24 6.25
C GLU A 224 9.65 -24.64 5.82
N MET A 225 10.36 -23.75 5.12
CA MET A 225 11.68 -24.06 4.54
C MET A 225 12.86 -23.62 5.40
N THR A 226 12.70 -22.55 6.18
CA THR A 226 13.80 -21.90 6.91
C THR A 226 13.64 -21.93 8.42
N ASP A 227 12.48 -22.38 8.93
CA ASP A 227 12.07 -22.25 10.34
C ASP A 227 11.96 -20.79 10.85
N ILE A 228 12.17 -19.79 9.97
CA ILE A 228 12.00 -18.37 10.26
C ILE A 228 10.50 -18.05 10.24
N ARG A 229 9.97 -17.68 11.40
CA ARG A 229 8.57 -17.28 11.55
C ARG A 229 8.39 -15.85 11.05
N THR A 230 7.66 -15.70 9.96
CA THR A 230 7.28 -14.39 9.44
C THR A 230 5.78 -14.20 9.54
N THR A 231 5.34 -12.96 9.47
CA THR A 231 3.94 -12.54 9.42
C THR A 231 3.77 -11.55 8.29
N VAL A 232 2.60 -11.59 7.63
CA VAL A 232 2.20 -10.51 6.72
C VAL A 232 1.80 -9.33 7.58
N ASP A 233 2.56 -8.26 7.47
CA ASP A 233 2.37 -7.03 8.22
C ASP A 233 1.27 -6.19 7.53
N ILE A 234 1.45 -5.96 6.23
CA ILE A 234 0.66 -5.04 5.43
C ILE A 234 0.41 -5.66 4.06
N SER A 235 -0.79 -5.47 3.50
CA SER A 235 -1.13 -5.75 2.09
C SER A 235 -1.90 -4.56 1.55
N ARG A 236 -1.38 -3.91 0.49
CA ARG A 236 -1.99 -2.73 -0.11
C ARG A 236 -2.07 -2.83 -1.62
N ILE A 237 -3.11 -2.21 -2.15
CA ILE A 237 -3.27 -1.93 -3.57
C ILE A 237 -2.99 -0.45 -3.77
N THR A 238 -2.00 -0.16 -4.60
CA THR A 238 -1.59 1.18 -4.97
C THR A 238 -1.84 1.39 -6.45
N VAL A 239 -2.51 2.47 -6.81
CA VAL A 239 -2.56 2.96 -8.20
C VAL A 239 -1.57 4.10 -8.29
N ALA A 240 -0.61 4.02 -9.20
CA ALA A 240 0.46 5.01 -9.34
C ALA A 240 0.90 5.16 -10.79
N GLN A 241 1.66 6.20 -11.09
CA GLN A 241 2.28 6.33 -12.40
C GLN A 241 3.51 5.42 -12.51
N THR A 242 3.80 4.92 -13.70
CA THR A 242 4.96 4.04 -13.96
C THR A 242 6.29 4.66 -13.48
N ARG A 243 6.40 6.00 -13.49
CA ARG A 243 7.60 6.70 -13.02
C ARG A 243 7.82 6.63 -11.51
N ASP A 244 6.76 6.41 -10.73
CA ASP A 244 6.76 6.47 -9.26
C ASP A 244 6.97 5.09 -8.60
N ILE A 245 7.12 4.02 -9.40
CA ILE A 245 7.37 2.64 -8.91
C ILE A 245 8.57 2.56 -7.95
N ASP A 246 9.68 3.23 -8.26
CA ASP A 246 10.88 3.23 -7.40
C ASP A 246 10.62 3.88 -6.05
N ALA A 247 9.79 4.92 -6.03
CA ALA A 247 9.45 5.62 -4.81
C ALA A 247 8.61 4.70 -3.91
N ILE A 248 7.68 3.95 -4.50
CA ILE A 248 6.77 3.03 -3.79
C ILE A 248 7.48 1.77 -3.29
N LEU A 249 8.38 1.18 -4.08
CA LEU A 249 9.04 -0.09 -3.75
C LEU A 249 10.43 0.09 -3.09
N GLY A 250 10.93 1.33 -3.05
CA GLY A 250 12.26 1.67 -2.58
C GLY A 250 13.34 1.51 -3.66
N SER A 251 14.32 2.41 -3.64
CA SER A 251 15.42 2.47 -4.61
C SER A 251 16.66 1.67 -4.22
N SER A 252 16.69 1.12 -3.00
CA SER A 252 17.79 0.29 -2.51
C SER A 252 17.93 -1.02 -3.31
N GLU A 253 19.15 -1.52 -3.44
CA GLU A 253 19.42 -2.80 -4.10
C GLU A 253 18.65 -3.94 -3.40
N ARG A 254 17.80 -4.64 -4.15
CA ARG A 254 17.07 -5.82 -3.71
C ARG A 254 17.61 -7.08 -4.40
N LEU A 255 17.54 -8.21 -3.71
CA LEU A 255 17.71 -9.54 -4.30
C LEU A 255 16.38 -10.29 -4.24
N GLY A 256 16.00 -10.96 -5.31
CA GLY A 256 14.68 -11.57 -5.36
C GLY A 256 14.48 -12.55 -6.51
N ALA A 257 13.24 -13.00 -6.64
CA ALA A 257 12.75 -13.76 -7.77
C ALA A 257 11.58 -13.02 -8.44
N VAL A 258 11.46 -13.14 -9.76
CA VAL A 258 10.33 -12.58 -10.52
C VAL A 258 9.79 -13.62 -11.49
N ALA A 259 8.48 -13.67 -11.66
CA ALA A 259 7.79 -14.51 -12.64
C ALA A 259 6.73 -13.71 -13.40
N THR A 260 6.55 -14.04 -14.67
CA THR A 260 5.49 -13.47 -15.51
C THR A 260 4.22 -14.30 -15.35
N LEU A 261 3.09 -13.63 -15.13
CA LEU A 261 1.77 -14.26 -15.13
C LEU A 261 1.33 -14.47 -16.59
N GLU A 262 1.20 -15.73 -16.99
CA GLU A 262 0.89 -16.12 -18.38
C GLU A 262 -0.62 -16.11 -18.65
N GLU A 263 -1.43 -16.15 -17.59
CA GLU A 263 -2.88 -16.06 -17.61
C GLU A 263 -3.36 -14.82 -16.83
N SER A 264 -4.63 -14.44 -17.00
CA SER A 264 -5.26 -13.33 -16.27
C SER A 264 -4.96 -13.45 -14.76
N PRO A 265 -4.39 -12.40 -14.14
CA PRO A 265 -4.40 -10.99 -14.55
C PRO A 265 -3.25 -10.53 -15.45
N ASN A 266 -2.43 -11.46 -15.96
CA ASN A 266 -1.19 -11.16 -16.66
C ASN A 266 -0.26 -10.24 -15.84
N GLY A 267 0.85 -9.81 -16.43
CA GLY A 267 1.83 -8.99 -15.73
C GLY A 267 2.86 -9.82 -14.97
N ILE A 268 3.32 -9.38 -13.80
CA ILE A 268 4.35 -10.10 -13.03
C ILE A 268 4.02 -10.21 -11.55
N VAL A 269 4.70 -11.15 -10.90
CA VAL A 269 4.85 -11.24 -9.45
C VAL A 269 6.33 -11.34 -9.12
N ALA A 270 6.77 -10.60 -8.13
CA ALA A 270 8.13 -10.61 -7.62
C ALA A 270 8.13 -10.77 -6.09
N VAL A 271 9.18 -11.40 -5.58
CA VAL A 271 9.52 -11.40 -4.15
C VAL A 271 10.88 -10.77 -4.02
N LEU A 272 10.97 -9.74 -3.19
CA LEU A 272 12.12 -8.87 -3.04
C LEU A 272 12.57 -8.85 -1.59
N PHE A 273 13.85 -9.12 -1.37
CA PHE A 273 14.52 -9.02 -0.08
C PHE A 273 15.53 -7.88 -0.14
N ASP A 274 15.70 -7.15 0.96
CA ASP A 274 16.94 -6.37 1.15
C ASP A 274 18.15 -7.31 1.27
N THR A 275 19.36 -6.74 1.26
CA THR A 275 20.60 -7.54 1.26
C THR A 275 20.79 -8.36 2.54
N ASP A 276 20.43 -7.82 3.69
CA ASP A 276 20.61 -8.47 4.99
C ASP A 276 19.57 -9.58 5.17
N SER A 277 18.31 -9.29 4.86
CA SER A 277 17.21 -10.25 4.80
C SER A 277 17.50 -11.40 3.84
N ALA A 278 18.01 -11.11 2.65
CA ALA A 278 18.38 -12.13 1.66
C ALA A 278 19.52 -13.04 2.16
N LYS A 279 20.46 -12.48 2.92
CA LYS A 279 21.53 -13.24 3.53
C LYS A 279 20.98 -14.15 4.63
N THR A 280 20.20 -13.60 5.56
CA THR A 280 19.59 -14.36 6.68
C THR A 280 18.72 -15.52 6.19
N VAL A 281 17.85 -15.27 5.20
CA VAL A 281 17.02 -16.32 4.58
C VAL A 281 17.88 -17.31 3.79
N GLY A 282 18.87 -16.82 3.05
CA GLY A 282 19.80 -17.65 2.29
C GLY A 282 20.62 -18.59 3.17
N ASP A 283 21.16 -18.10 4.29
CA ASP A 283 21.91 -18.90 5.26
C ASP A 283 21.04 -19.98 5.90
N ALA A 284 19.78 -19.67 6.22
CA ALA A 284 18.84 -20.64 6.79
C ALA A 284 18.44 -21.77 5.82
N MET A 285 18.47 -21.49 4.51
CA MET A 285 18.21 -22.48 3.46
C MET A 285 19.40 -23.41 3.20
N LEU A 286 20.60 -23.02 3.63
CA LEU A 286 21.83 -23.75 3.30
C LEU A 286 22.13 -24.82 4.35
N PRO A 287 22.58 -26.03 3.94
CA PRO A 287 22.89 -27.10 4.89
C PRO A 287 24.05 -26.78 5.85
N MET A 288 24.91 -25.83 5.48
CA MET A 288 26.05 -25.38 6.25
C MET A 288 26.17 -23.86 6.13
N ALA A 289 26.37 -23.19 7.27
CA ALA A 289 26.61 -21.75 7.30
C ALA A 289 27.83 -21.39 6.45
N ILE A 290 27.67 -20.39 5.59
CA ILE A 290 28.77 -19.84 4.81
C ILE A 290 29.30 -18.63 5.56
N GLU A 291 30.53 -18.71 6.06
CA GLU A 291 31.22 -17.53 6.59
C GLU A 291 31.61 -16.61 5.43
N SER A 292 30.68 -15.75 5.02
CA SER A 292 30.87 -14.69 4.05
C SER A 292 30.12 -13.46 4.50
N ASP A 293 30.77 -12.30 4.45
CA ASP A 293 30.10 -11.02 4.74
C ASP A 293 29.19 -10.58 3.58
N SER A 294 29.34 -11.18 2.40
CA SER A 294 28.57 -10.88 1.19
C SER A 294 27.74 -12.06 0.66
N LEU A 295 26.67 -11.76 -0.10
CA LEU A 295 25.88 -12.75 -0.84
C LEU A 295 26.75 -13.55 -1.82
N THR A 296 26.66 -14.89 -1.76
CA THR A 296 27.39 -15.83 -2.63
C THR A 296 26.47 -16.48 -3.65
N ASP A 297 27.00 -17.17 -4.65
CA ASP A 297 26.17 -17.91 -5.64
C ASP A 297 25.20 -18.91 -4.97
N GLN A 298 25.58 -19.47 -3.83
CA GLN A 298 24.72 -20.36 -3.05
C GLN A 298 23.54 -19.61 -2.41
N HIS A 299 23.77 -18.39 -1.92
CA HIS A 299 22.69 -17.52 -1.46
C HIS A 299 21.75 -17.15 -2.61
N HIS A 300 22.27 -16.84 -3.80
CA HIS A 300 21.42 -16.53 -4.96
C HIS A 300 20.56 -17.73 -5.37
N ALA A 301 21.11 -18.94 -5.34
CA ALA A 301 20.35 -20.16 -5.61
C ALA A 301 19.28 -20.43 -4.54
N ALA A 302 19.61 -20.22 -3.26
CA ALA A 302 18.65 -20.33 -2.16
C ALA A 302 17.51 -19.31 -2.29
N ILE A 303 17.83 -18.05 -2.61
CA ILE A 303 16.84 -16.99 -2.84
C ILE A 303 15.98 -17.29 -4.07
N LYS A 304 16.55 -17.86 -5.13
CA LYS A 304 15.77 -18.34 -6.27
C LYS A 304 14.73 -19.38 -5.86
N GLU A 305 15.14 -20.36 -5.06
CA GLU A 305 14.29 -21.46 -4.64
C GLU A 305 13.16 -20.98 -3.72
N ILE A 306 13.50 -20.23 -2.67
CA ILE A 306 12.49 -19.69 -1.75
C ILE A 306 11.58 -18.68 -2.45
N GLY A 307 12.12 -17.83 -3.33
CA GLY A 307 11.36 -16.89 -4.13
C GLY A 307 10.37 -17.60 -5.05
N ASN A 308 10.77 -18.71 -5.68
CA ASN A 308 9.86 -19.54 -6.47
C ASN A 308 8.72 -20.10 -5.62
N MET A 309 9.03 -20.66 -4.46
CA MET A 309 8.01 -21.22 -3.56
C MET A 309 7.05 -20.14 -3.04
N MET A 310 7.55 -18.95 -2.74
CA MET A 310 6.73 -17.82 -2.31
C MET A 310 5.84 -17.28 -3.42
N ILE A 311 6.37 -17.11 -4.64
CA ILE A 311 5.59 -16.67 -5.80
C ILE A 311 4.47 -17.68 -6.08
N SER A 312 4.79 -18.98 -6.14
CA SER A 312 3.77 -20.02 -6.34
C SER A 312 2.73 -20.02 -5.22
N GLY A 313 3.16 -19.94 -3.94
CA GLY A 313 2.23 -19.88 -2.82
C GLY A 313 1.32 -18.64 -2.83
N PHE A 314 1.82 -17.50 -3.30
CA PHE A 314 1.01 -16.31 -3.46
C PHE A 314 -0.03 -16.46 -4.59
N ILE A 315 0.41 -16.94 -5.75
CA ILE A 315 -0.45 -17.18 -6.91
C ILE A 315 -1.51 -18.24 -6.59
N ASP A 316 -1.14 -19.29 -5.85
CA ASP A 316 -2.08 -20.31 -5.35
C ASP A 316 -3.16 -19.67 -4.46
N GLY A 317 -2.79 -18.70 -3.62
CA GLY A 317 -3.74 -17.94 -2.82
C GLY A 317 -4.77 -17.20 -3.67
N TRP A 318 -4.33 -16.54 -4.76
CA TRP A 318 -5.24 -15.89 -5.72
C TRP A 318 -6.11 -16.91 -6.45
N ALA A 319 -5.50 -17.95 -6.99
CA ALA A 319 -6.14 -19.04 -7.71
C ALA A 319 -7.30 -19.67 -6.91
N ASN A 320 -7.07 -19.92 -5.61
CA ASN A 320 -8.06 -20.51 -4.72
C ASN A 320 -9.29 -19.60 -4.52
N VAL A 321 -9.07 -18.30 -4.31
CA VAL A 321 -10.18 -17.35 -4.11
C VAL A 321 -10.96 -17.13 -5.41
N LEU A 322 -10.27 -17.12 -6.55
CA LEU A 322 -10.89 -16.99 -7.87
C LEU A 322 -11.48 -18.30 -8.41
N GLY A 323 -11.24 -19.43 -7.74
CA GLY A 323 -11.69 -20.76 -8.18
C GLY A 323 -11.12 -21.17 -9.54
N ARG A 324 -9.91 -20.69 -9.90
CA ARG A 324 -9.26 -20.96 -11.19
C ARG A 324 -7.76 -21.16 -11.02
N THR A 325 -7.10 -21.78 -11.99
CA THR A 325 -5.63 -21.80 -12.04
C THR A 325 -5.10 -20.48 -12.61
N ILE A 326 -3.90 -20.08 -12.20
CA ILE A 326 -3.15 -18.98 -12.79
C ILE A 326 -1.76 -19.50 -13.12
N GLN A 327 -1.44 -19.63 -14.41
CA GLN A 327 -0.11 -20.06 -14.85
C GLN A 327 0.90 -18.92 -14.76
N HIS A 328 2.15 -19.27 -14.44
CA HIS A 328 3.28 -18.35 -14.41
C HIS A 328 4.54 -18.95 -15.02
N SER A 329 5.42 -18.10 -15.54
CA SER A 329 6.72 -18.51 -16.05
C SER A 329 7.62 -19.03 -14.92
N PRO A 330 8.63 -19.87 -15.21
CA PRO A 330 9.68 -20.18 -14.25
C PRO A 330 10.32 -18.89 -13.72
N PRO A 331 10.50 -18.73 -12.39
CA PRO A 331 11.05 -17.49 -11.86
C PRO A 331 12.51 -17.27 -12.22
N GLU A 332 12.84 -16.01 -12.47
CA GLU A 332 14.19 -15.52 -12.71
C GLU A 332 14.72 -14.77 -11.48
N VAL A 333 16.02 -14.92 -11.21
CA VAL A 333 16.66 -14.19 -10.11
C VAL A 333 16.92 -12.77 -10.57
N ILE A 334 16.48 -11.81 -9.77
CA ILE A 334 16.71 -10.39 -10.02
C ILE A 334 17.57 -9.79 -8.92
N LYS A 335 18.48 -8.91 -9.34
CA LYS A 335 19.30 -8.09 -8.46
C LYS A 335 19.32 -6.67 -9.00
N GLY A 336 19.02 -5.69 -8.15
CA GLY A 336 19.00 -4.27 -8.51
C GLY A 336 17.84 -3.52 -7.86
N GLY A 337 17.60 -2.28 -8.32
CA GLY A 337 16.41 -1.51 -7.94
C GLY A 337 15.15 -2.09 -8.57
N ALA A 338 14.00 -1.91 -7.90
CA ALA A 338 12.74 -2.51 -8.30
C ALA A 338 12.30 -2.06 -9.72
N LYS A 339 12.34 -0.76 -10.04
CA LYS A 339 11.90 -0.26 -11.35
C LYS A 339 12.77 -0.73 -12.51
N GLU A 340 14.09 -0.73 -12.35
CA GLU A 340 15.02 -1.07 -13.43
C GLU A 340 14.78 -2.51 -13.93
N LYS A 341 14.39 -3.42 -13.02
CA LYS A 341 14.11 -4.83 -13.36
C LYS A 341 12.66 -5.12 -13.71
N MET A 342 11.70 -4.38 -13.17
CA MET A 342 10.29 -4.44 -13.60
C MET A 342 10.09 -3.89 -15.02
N ILE A 343 10.89 -2.90 -15.44
CA ILE A 343 10.89 -2.40 -16.82
C ILE A 343 11.55 -3.40 -17.78
N GLU A 344 12.58 -4.13 -17.36
CA GLU A 344 13.28 -5.14 -18.17
C GLU A 344 12.43 -6.40 -18.45
N SER A 345 11.54 -6.80 -17.54
CA SER A 345 10.75 -8.05 -17.65
C SER A 345 9.56 -7.99 -18.63
N GLN A 346 9.55 -7.05 -19.58
CA GLN A 346 8.52 -6.90 -20.62
C GLN A 346 7.10 -6.55 -20.15
N LEU A 347 6.91 -6.10 -18.90
CA LEU A 347 5.63 -5.49 -18.48
C LEU A 347 5.28 -4.23 -19.27
N VAL A 348 6.31 -3.61 -19.85
CA VAL A 348 6.20 -2.30 -20.43
C VAL A 348 5.99 -2.42 -21.94
N ASN A 349 4.73 -2.65 -22.33
CA ASN A 349 4.14 -1.75 -23.32
C ASN A 349 3.80 -0.37 -22.69
N ALA A 350 4.14 -0.14 -21.41
CA ALA A 350 4.12 1.14 -20.67
C ALA A 350 4.93 2.31 -21.29
N HIS A 351 5.26 2.25 -22.58
CA HIS A 351 5.39 3.49 -23.35
C HIS A 351 4.02 4.16 -23.58
N ASP A 352 2.90 3.44 -23.47
CA ASP A 352 1.53 3.97 -23.68
C ASP A 352 0.62 3.95 -22.43
N GLU A 353 0.94 3.20 -21.36
CA GLU A 353 0.14 3.20 -20.13
C GLU A 353 0.70 4.17 -19.08
N GLU A 354 -0.09 5.20 -18.74
CA GLU A 354 0.28 6.25 -17.78
C GLU A 354 0.26 5.77 -16.32
N HIS A 355 -0.55 4.74 -16.01
CA HIS A 355 -0.81 4.25 -14.65
C HIS A 355 -0.59 2.74 -14.54
N VAL A 356 -0.09 2.30 -13.38
CA VAL A 356 0.16 0.90 -12.99
C VAL A 356 -0.57 0.57 -11.69
N PHE A 357 -1.03 -0.68 -11.59
CA PHE A 357 -1.53 -1.25 -10.34
C PHE A 357 -0.38 -1.98 -9.67
N ILE A 358 -0.07 -1.60 -8.43
CA ILE A 358 0.98 -2.20 -7.62
C ILE A 358 0.31 -2.83 -6.41
N ILE A 359 0.53 -4.12 -6.22
CA ILE A 359 0.07 -4.84 -5.05
C ILE A 359 1.30 -5.17 -4.25
N ASN A 360 1.43 -4.59 -3.05
CA ASN A 360 2.61 -4.77 -2.21
C ASN A 360 2.19 -5.38 -0.88
N SER A 361 2.78 -6.54 -0.56
CA SER A 361 2.64 -7.20 0.72
C SER A 361 3.97 -7.24 1.45
N ALA A 362 4.06 -6.55 2.58
CA ALA A 362 5.23 -6.60 3.45
C ALA A 362 5.15 -7.82 4.37
N ILE A 363 6.19 -8.65 4.36
CA ILE A 363 6.31 -9.86 5.15
C ILE A 363 7.54 -9.71 6.04
N LYS A 364 7.32 -9.61 7.35
CA LYS A 364 8.37 -9.34 8.33
C LYS A 364 8.48 -10.45 9.35
N GLN A 365 9.68 -10.61 9.90
CA GLN A 365 9.90 -11.40 11.10
C GLN A 365 9.64 -10.54 12.34
N PRO A 366 8.69 -10.92 13.22
CA PRO A 366 8.44 -10.17 14.46
C PRO A 366 9.70 -10.09 15.34
N GLY A 367 10.20 -8.86 15.55
CA GLY A 367 11.41 -8.60 16.33
C GLY A 367 12.69 -9.19 15.74
N GLY A 368 12.70 -9.50 14.44
CA GLY A 368 13.82 -10.14 13.75
C GLY A 368 14.45 -9.28 12.66
N GLU A 369 15.28 -9.92 11.84
CA GLU A 369 16.12 -9.28 10.81
C GLU A 369 15.62 -9.53 9.38
N VAL A 370 14.48 -10.24 9.22
CA VAL A 370 13.94 -10.56 7.90
C VAL A 370 12.78 -9.64 7.56
N ASP A 371 12.95 -8.91 6.46
CA ASP A 371 11.96 -8.13 5.75
C ASP A 371 11.95 -8.54 4.26
N CYS A 372 10.77 -8.80 3.72
CA CYS A 372 10.61 -9.01 2.30
C CYS A 372 9.28 -8.47 1.79
N HIS A 373 9.32 -7.98 0.55
CA HIS A 373 8.17 -7.46 -0.16
C HIS A 373 7.75 -8.45 -1.23
N LEU A 374 6.49 -8.87 -1.19
CA LEU A 374 5.86 -9.57 -2.27
C LEU A 374 5.07 -8.56 -3.10
N VAL A 375 5.46 -8.40 -4.36
CA VAL A 375 4.96 -7.35 -5.25
C VAL A 375 4.32 -7.97 -6.47
N ALA A 376 3.07 -7.63 -6.77
CA ALA A 376 2.42 -7.99 -8.02
C ALA A 376 2.05 -6.75 -8.83
N LEU A 377 2.28 -6.84 -10.15
CA LEU A 377 1.97 -5.82 -11.14
C LEU A 377 1.08 -6.44 -12.22
N PRO A 378 -0.24 -6.55 -11.98
CA PRO A 378 -1.17 -7.01 -13.01
C PRO A 378 -1.27 -5.99 -14.16
N THR A 379 -1.69 -6.44 -15.34
CA THR A 379 -2.10 -5.49 -16.40
C THR A 379 -3.40 -4.79 -16.01
N LYS A 380 -3.67 -3.60 -16.54
CA LYS A 380 -4.93 -2.88 -16.28
C LYS A 380 -6.16 -3.75 -16.59
N ASP A 381 -6.19 -4.35 -17.78
CA ASP A 381 -7.30 -5.21 -18.20
C ASP A 381 -7.42 -6.47 -17.33
N GLY A 382 -6.28 -7.08 -16.97
CA GLY A 382 -6.27 -8.27 -16.12
C GLY A 382 -6.70 -7.99 -14.68
N PHE A 383 -6.30 -6.84 -14.12
CA PHE A 383 -6.77 -6.37 -12.83
C PHE A 383 -8.29 -6.16 -12.84
N LEU A 384 -8.80 -5.42 -13.84
CA LEU A 384 -10.24 -5.19 -13.99
C LEU A 384 -11.02 -6.49 -14.09
N GLN A 385 -10.54 -7.44 -14.90
CA GLN A 385 -11.17 -8.74 -15.05
C GLN A 385 -11.23 -9.51 -13.73
N ILE A 386 -10.17 -9.49 -12.91
CA ILE A 386 -10.23 -10.12 -11.59
C ILE A 386 -11.27 -9.44 -10.72
N ILE A 387 -11.30 -8.12 -10.68
CA ILE A 387 -12.30 -7.39 -9.87
C ILE A 387 -13.73 -7.72 -10.34
N GLU A 388 -13.94 -7.94 -11.63
CA GLU A 388 -15.22 -8.41 -12.16
C GLU A 388 -15.57 -9.83 -11.70
N ASP A 389 -14.61 -10.76 -11.81
CA ASP A 389 -14.76 -12.18 -11.49
C ASP A 389 -14.98 -12.44 -9.98
N VAL A 390 -14.47 -11.56 -9.11
CA VAL A 390 -14.65 -11.67 -7.66
C VAL A 390 -16.12 -11.47 -7.31
N SER A 391 -16.77 -12.55 -6.85
CA SER A 391 -18.14 -12.51 -6.34
C SER A 391 -18.19 -11.86 -4.96
N VAL A 392 -19.17 -10.98 -4.71
CA VAL A 392 -19.38 -10.30 -3.41
C VAL A 392 -19.77 -11.30 -2.29
N GLU A 393 -20.22 -12.50 -2.63
CA GLU A 393 -20.57 -13.55 -1.67
C GLU A 393 -19.30 -14.31 -1.20
N THR A 394 -18.48 -14.80 -2.14
CA THR A 394 -17.17 -15.42 -1.87
C THR A 394 -16.23 -14.45 -1.14
N ALA A 395 -16.28 -13.19 -1.55
CA ALA A 395 -15.72 -12.02 -0.91
C ALA A 395 -16.05 -11.86 0.58
N THR A 396 -17.33 -11.98 0.92
CA THR A 396 -17.81 -11.75 2.28
C THR A 396 -17.46 -12.95 3.18
N GLU A 397 -17.52 -14.16 2.63
CA GLU A 397 -17.08 -15.38 3.31
C GLU A 397 -15.56 -15.37 3.57
N ALA A 398 -14.76 -14.81 2.66
CA ALA A 398 -13.32 -14.62 2.82
C ALA A 398 -12.94 -13.83 4.08
N VAL A 399 -13.65 -12.72 4.29
CA VAL A 399 -13.42 -11.77 5.38
C VAL A 399 -13.84 -12.37 6.72
N HIS A 400 -14.92 -13.13 6.76
CA HIS A 400 -15.48 -13.68 8.01
C HIS A 400 -14.95 -15.08 8.38
N GLN A 401 -14.54 -15.86 7.39
CA GLN A 401 -14.04 -17.23 7.57
C GLN A 401 -12.84 -17.49 6.64
N PRO A 402 -11.70 -16.81 6.87
CA PRO A 402 -10.51 -16.95 6.03
C PRO A 402 -9.96 -18.40 6.00
N GLU A 403 -10.30 -19.22 7.00
CA GLU A 403 -9.98 -20.66 7.04
C GLU A 403 -10.74 -21.49 6.00
N MET A 404 -11.93 -21.06 5.55
CA MET A 404 -12.67 -21.75 4.48
C MET A 404 -12.09 -21.49 3.08
N LEU A 405 -11.22 -20.49 2.95
CA LEU A 405 -10.44 -20.23 1.73
C LEU A 405 -9.06 -20.91 1.73
N GLN A 406 -8.68 -21.55 2.84
CA GLN A 406 -7.54 -22.45 2.82
C GLN A 406 -7.92 -23.68 2.00
N ALA A 407 -6.98 -24.17 1.21
CA ALA A 407 -7.19 -25.33 0.36
C ALA A 407 -7.89 -26.46 1.13
N ALA A 408 -8.98 -26.99 0.58
CA ALA A 408 -9.15 -28.43 0.66
C ALA A 408 -7.88 -29.00 0.01
N ASP A 409 -7.08 -29.76 0.76
CA ASP A 409 -5.85 -30.37 0.28
C ASP A 409 -6.04 -30.86 -1.17
N TYR A 410 -5.55 -30.08 -2.15
CA TYR A 410 -5.52 -30.52 -3.54
C TYR A 410 -4.37 -31.51 -3.61
N GLU A 411 -4.64 -32.74 -3.14
CA GLU A 411 -3.83 -33.90 -3.50
C GLU A 411 -3.87 -34.02 -5.03
N ILE A 412 -2.79 -33.54 -5.66
CA ILE A 412 -2.16 -34.10 -6.86
C ILE A 412 -3.16 -34.78 -7.82
N ILE A 413 -3.82 -33.99 -8.67
CA ILE A 413 -4.31 -34.54 -9.95
C ILE A 413 -3.15 -34.45 -10.95
N GLN A 414 -2.13 -35.29 -10.75
CA GLN A 414 -1.10 -35.58 -11.75
C GLN A 414 -0.98 -37.09 -12.09
N ASN A 415 -1.97 -37.92 -11.71
CA ASN A 415 -1.91 -39.37 -11.94
C ASN A 415 -3.07 -39.97 -12.75
N GLU A 416 -3.58 -39.31 -13.79
CA GLU A 416 -4.44 -39.97 -14.80
C GLU A 416 -4.17 -39.49 -16.25
N ILE A 417 -2.90 -39.37 -16.64
CA ILE A 417 -2.52 -39.46 -18.07
C ILE A 417 -1.32 -40.41 -18.18
N GLU A 418 -1.51 -41.66 -17.78
CA GLU A 418 -0.74 -42.80 -18.27
C GLU A 418 -1.49 -44.09 -17.89
N ASP A 419 -2.45 -44.48 -18.73
CA ASP A 419 -2.78 -45.88 -19.04
C ASP A 419 -3.53 -45.98 -20.38
#